data_AF-A0A0L8GZE0-F1
#
_entry.id   AF-A0A0L8GZE0-F1
#
_cell.length_a   1.000
_cell.length_b   1.000
_cell.length_c   1.000
_cell.angle_alpha   90.00
_cell.angle_beta   90.00
_cell.angle_gamma   90.00
#
_symmetry.space_group_name_H-M   'P 1'
#
loop_
_entity.id
_entity.type
_entity.pdbx_description
1 polymer ?
#
loop_
_entity_poly.entity_id
_entity_poly.type
_entity_poly.pdbx_seq_one_letter_code
_entity_poly.pdbx_strand_id
1 'polypeptide(L)'
;MNYQEDRREQSKPVIIHQSLSNSDIIALLRDSNYFIRFSSTVIKDSCIFPSSSVAFLIVDDVFNSRRQTCLPQSTRLASTNEQGEHNDSDRSTELLNRMEKFSRLHQRCFVILRYSVFDSFATESLQNIQLKFLESRLQVIPVLNDNGQSVVEAMLNIAKVMCKPVSEVLKERLESIQASFKSSVTLMHETLKMLDLSPEEINLVQDGIGSLKKLILATEQDLLDCGLSREVVVRIQRFFS
;
A
#
# COMPACT_ATOMS: atom_id res chain seq x y z
N MET A 1 -25.52 17.77 -20.04
CA MET A 1 -25.42 16.52 -19.27
C MET A 1 -24.03 16.45 -18.68
N ASN A 2 -23.93 16.53 -17.35
CA ASN A 2 -22.69 16.62 -16.60
C ASN A 2 -21.96 15.27 -16.59
N TYR A 3 -20.84 15.17 -17.29
CA TYR A 3 -19.87 14.08 -17.14
C TYR A 3 -18.95 14.35 -15.94
N GLN A 4 -19.53 14.47 -14.73
CA GLN A 4 -18.74 14.56 -13.48
C GLN A 4 -19.13 13.52 -12.41
N GLU A 5 -19.89 12.50 -12.78
CA GLU A 5 -20.22 11.38 -11.91
C GLU A 5 -19.62 10.09 -12.46
N ASP A 6 -18.35 9.82 -12.12
CA ASP A 6 -17.82 8.46 -11.81
C ASP A 6 -16.27 8.41 -11.74
N ARG A 7 -15.67 9.21 -10.86
CA ARG A 7 -14.29 8.93 -10.37
C ARG A 7 -14.26 8.67 -8.86
N ARG A 8 -15.33 8.09 -8.31
CA ARG A 8 -15.27 7.42 -7.01
C ARG A 8 -14.80 5.97 -7.22
N GLU A 9 -13.64 5.78 -7.86
CA GLU A 9 -12.88 4.54 -7.62
C GLU A 9 -12.69 4.48 -6.10
N GLN A 10 -13.30 3.48 -5.45
CA GLN A 10 -13.34 3.33 -4.00
C GLN A 10 -11.92 3.48 -3.41
N SER A 11 -11.59 4.68 -2.92
CA SER A 11 -10.31 4.96 -2.29
C SER A 11 -10.18 4.03 -1.09
N LYS A 12 -9.18 3.13 -1.12
CA LYS A 12 -8.95 2.17 -0.04
C LYS A 12 -8.88 2.93 1.29
N PRO A 13 -9.60 2.48 2.34
CA PRO A 13 -9.61 3.20 3.61
C PRO A 13 -8.21 3.35 4.16
N VAL A 14 -7.93 4.51 4.75
CA VAL A 14 -6.82 4.68 5.67
C VAL A 14 -7.15 3.88 6.93
N ILE A 15 -6.27 2.95 7.29
CA ILE A 15 -6.48 2.07 8.45
C ILE A 15 -5.81 2.70 9.66
N ILE A 16 -6.58 3.03 10.68
CA ILE A 16 -6.09 3.79 11.84
C ILE A 16 -6.35 3.00 13.12
N HIS A 17 -5.38 2.99 14.03
CA HIS A 17 -5.59 2.39 15.33
C HIS A 17 -6.69 3.11 16.13
N GLN A 18 -7.51 2.37 16.88
CA GLN A 18 -8.61 2.96 17.67
C GLN A 18 -8.16 4.01 18.71
N SER A 19 -6.89 3.97 19.15
CA SER A 19 -6.33 4.94 20.11
C SER A 19 -6.31 6.36 19.58
N LEU A 20 -6.33 6.54 18.25
CA LEU A 20 -6.36 7.85 17.61
C LEU A 20 -7.78 8.34 17.33
N SER A 21 -8.83 7.60 17.68
CA SER A 21 -10.22 7.93 17.30
C SER A 21 -10.68 9.35 17.66
N ASN A 22 -10.16 9.92 18.74
CA ASN A 22 -10.50 11.26 19.24
C ASN A 22 -9.39 12.31 19.01
N SER A 23 -8.40 12.03 18.15
CA SER A 23 -7.34 12.99 17.86
C SER A 23 -7.74 14.02 16.80
N ASP A 24 -7.09 15.18 16.86
CA ASP A 24 -7.05 16.22 15.83
C ASP A 24 -6.77 15.65 14.43
N ILE A 25 -5.88 14.66 14.34
CA ILE A 25 -5.51 13.95 13.10
C ILE A 25 -6.74 13.35 12.39
N ILE A 26 -7.70 12.78 13.13
CA ILE A 26 -8.90 12.17 12.52
C ILE A 26 -9.81 13.24 11.93
N ALA A 27 -10.02 14.35 12.64
CA ALA A 27 -10.83 15.45 12.15
C ALA A 27 -10.24 15.99 10.84
N LEU A 28 -8.94 16.27 10.83
CA LEU A 28 -8.22 16.80 9.67
C LEU A 28 -8.20 15.83 8.48
N LEU A 29 -8.09 14.52 8.71
CA LEU A 29 -8.16 13.52 7.64
C LEU A 29 -9.58 13.43 7.05
N ARG A 30 -10.63 13.57 7.87
CA ARG A 30 -12.02 13.62 7.38
C ARG A 30 -12.27 14.89 6.56
N ASP A 31 -11.77 16.03 7.04
CA ASP A 31 -11.87 17.31 6.32
C ASP A 31 -11.12 17.24 4.96
N SER A 32 -10.07 16.43 4.89
CA SER A 32 -9.33 16.11 3.67
C SER A 32 -9.99 15.03 2.79
N ASN A 33 -11.25 14.65 3.05
CA ASN A 33 -12.03 13.63 2.33
C ASN A 33 -11.43 12.21 2.32
N TYR A 34 -10.62 11.83 3.31
CA TYR A 34 -10.15 10.45 3.42
C TYR A 34 -11.22 9.54 4.04
N PHE A 35 -11.41 8.37 3.43
CA PHE A 35 -12.21 7.30 4.03
C PHE A 35 -11.39 6.61 5.12
N ILE A 36 -11.91 6.56 6.35
CA ILE A 36 -11.20 6.05 7.53
C ILE A 36 -11.83 4.75 8.00
N ARG A 37 -10.98 3.75 8.27
CA ARG A 37 -11.36 2.50 8.94
C ARG A 37 -10.56 2.35 10.23
N PHE A 38 -11.25 2.25 11.36
CA PHE A 38 -10.60 1.94 12.62
C PHE A 38 -10.29 0.43 12.75
N SER A 39 -9.17 0.12 13.38
CA SER A 39 -8.77 -1.24 13.73
C SER A 39 -8.07 -1.29 15.08
N SER A 40 -8.39 -2.26 15.93
CA SER A 40 -7.66 -2.54 17.17
C SER A 40 -6.51 -3.54 16.98
N THR A 41 -6.40 -4.16 15.79
CA THR A 41 -5.40 -5.20 15.51
C THR A 41 -4.07 -4.64 14.97
N VAL A 42 -4.08 -3.39 14.50
CA VAL A 42 -2.88 -2.68 14.07
C VAL A 42 -2.13 -2.13 15.28
N ILE A 43 -0.88 -1.72 15.09
CA ILE A 43 -0.07 -1.19 16.20
C ILE A 43 -0.73 0.07 16.80
N LYS A 44 -0.72 0.19 18.13
CA LYS A 44 -1.27 1.36 18.82
C LYS A 44 -0.62 2.65 18.33
N ASP A 45 -1.43 3.70 18.12
CA ASP A 45 -1.05 5.02 17.59
C ASP A 45 -0.55 5.00 16.13
N SER A 46 -0.89 3.95 15.37
CA SER A 46 -0.53 3.85 13.96
C SER A 46 -1.63 4.29 12.99
N CYS A 47 -1.21 4.75 11.82
CA CYS A 47 -2.03 5.12 10.68
C CYS A 47 -1.40 4.55 9.40
N ILE A 48 -2.14 3.75 8.65
CA ILE A 48 -1.65 3.01 7.47
C ILE A 48 -2.42 3.49 6.25
N PHE A 49 -1.68 3.81 5.19
CA PHE A 49 -2.20 4.19 3.88
C PHE A 49 -1.99 3.04 2.90
N PRO A 50 -2.99 2.15 2.70
CA PRO A 50 -2.81 0.96 1.87
C PRO A 50 -2.54 1.28 0.40
N SER A 51 -3.02 2.42 -0.09
CA SER A 51 -2.80 2.88 -1.47
C SER A 51 -1.35 3.27 -1.75
N SER A 52 -0.65 3.87 -0.78
CA SER A 52 0.76 4.25 -0.90
C SER A 52 1.72 3.21 -0.31
N SER A 53 1.19 2.16 0.33
CA SER A 53 1.97 1.17 1.09
C SER A 53 2.85 1.80 2.17
N VAL A 54 2.42 2.95 2.72
CA VAL A 54 3.12 3.68 3.78
C VAL A 54 2.37 3.53 5.11
N ALA A 55 3.13 3.42 6.20
CA ALA A 55 2.60 3.43 7.55
C ALA A 55 3.28 4.50 8.40
N PHE A 56 2.50 5.13 9.28
CA PHE A 56 2.93 6.13 10.24
C PHE A 56 2.65 5.64 11.66
N LEU A 57 3.59 5.87 12.57
CA LEU A 57 3.38 5.76 14.02
C LEU A 57 3.49 7.16 14.61
N ILE A 58 2.44 7.63 15.25
CA ILE A 58 2.37 8.97 15.85
C ILE A 58 2.74 8.83 17.33
N VAL A 59 3.69 9.64 17.77
CA VAL A 59 4.19 9.62 19.16
C VAL A 59 4.17 11.04 19.70
N ASP A 60 3.43 11.21 20.79
CA ASP A 60 3.18 12.52 21.39
C ASP A 60 3.96 12.68 22.68
N ASP A 61 4.89 13.64 22.72
CA ASP A 61 5.52 14.20 23.94
C ASP A 61 5.99 13.20 25.02
N VAL A 62 6.10 11.90 24.71
CA VAL A 62 6.31 10.83 25.69
C VAL A 62 7.66 10.98 26.36
N PHE A 63 8.64 11.46 25.61
CA PHE A 63 9.99 11.66 26.11
C PHE A 63 10.06 12.91 27.01
N ASN A 64 9.25 13.95 26.80
CA ASN A 64 9.36 15.23 27.53
C ASN A 64 8.95 15.15 29.01
N SER A 65 8.51 13.98 29.50
CA SER A 65 8.29 13.77 30.93
C SER A 65 9.63 13.63 31.67
N ARG A 66 9.99 14.70 32.40
CA ARG A 66 11.12 14.87 33.34
C ARG A 66 11.90 13.57 33.67
N ARG A 67 13.18 13.54 33.27
CA ARG A 67 14.24 12.54 33.60
C ARG A 67 14.25 11.22 32.80
N GLN A 68 13.84 11.19 31.54
CA GLN A 68 13.96 9.99 30.71
C GLN A 68 15.25 10.00 29.86
N THR A 69 16.38 9.58 30.44
CA THR A 69 17.60 9.30 29.64
C THR A 69 17.45 7.93 28.99
N CYS A 70 17.53 7.85 27.66
CA CYS A 70 17.32 6.62 26.88
C CYS A 70 18.45 5.58 27.06
N LEU A 71 19.48 5.89 27.86
CA LEU A 71 20.68 5.09 28.06
C LEU A 71 21.03 5.00 29.56
N PRO A 72 21.53 3.85 30.04
CA PRO A 72 22.16 3.79 31.35
C PRO A 72 23.37 4.71 31.32
N GLN A 73 23.36 5.75 32.15
CA GLN A 73 24.55 6.56 32.37
C GLN A 73 25.61 5.68 33.04
N SER A 74 26.57 5.17 32.25
CA SER A 74 27.84 4.75 32.81
C SER A 74 28.40 5.95 33.57
N THR A 75 28.58 5.75 34.87
CA THR A 75 29.21 6.67 35.84
C THR A 75 28.44 7.92 36.26
N ARG A 76 27.51 7.76 37.22
CA ARG A 76 27.40 8.68 38.35
C ARG A 76 27.22 7.91 39.66
N LEU A 77 28.10 8.22 40.62
CA LEU A 77 28.18 7.65 41.95
C LEU A 77 26.86 7.83 42.71
N ALA A 78 26.54 6.79 43.47
CA ALA A 78 25.37 6.66 44.31
C ALA A 78 25.08 7.91 45.16
N SER A 79 23.82 8.35 45.16
CA SER A 79 23.19 8.79 46.40
C SER A 79 21.73 8.35 46.40
N THR A 80 21.40 7.69 47.49
CA THR A 80 20.13 7.12 47.91
C THR A 80 18.96 8.09 47.77
N ASN A 81 17.87 7.61 47.17
CA ASN A 81 16.53 7.62 47.77
C ASN A 81 15.58 6.81 46.88
N GLU A 82 15.30 5.59 47.31
CA GLU A 82 14.29 4.71 46.73
C GLU A 82 12.90 5.18 47.16
N GLN A 83 12.03 5.51 46.19
CA GLN A 83 10.58 5.28 46.16
C GLN A 83 9.96 6.21 45.10
N GLY A 84 9.88 5.74 43.84
CA GLY A 84 9.13 6.42 42.77
C GLY A 84 9.48 6.07 41.31
N GLU A 85 10.63 5.45 41.03
CA GLU A 85 11.21 5.44 39.66
C GLU A 85 10.85 4.23 38.76
N HIS A 86 9.85 3.40 39.12
CA HIS A 86 9.61 2.13 38.41
C HIS A 86 8.71 2.19 37.16
N ASN A 87 7.98 3.29 36.92
CA ASN A 87 7.01 3.34 35.81
C ASN A 87 7.53 3.99 34.52
N ASP A 88 8.57 4.82 34.59
CA ASP A 88 8.98 5.64 33.44
C ASP A 88 9.95 4.90 32.49
N SER A 89 10.80 4.02 33.00
CA SER A 89 11.66 3.15 32.17
C SER A 89 10.84 2.15 31.36
N ASP A 90 9.76 1.64 31.95
CA ASP A 90 8.88 0.65 31.32
C ASP A 90 8.13 1.24 30.12
N ARG A 91 7.63 2.48 30.25
CA ARG A 91 6.97 3.21 29.15
C ARG A 91 7.89 3.50 27.96
N SER A 92 9.13 3.89 28.22
CA SER A 92 10.13 4.09 27.16
C SER A 92 10.47 2.79 26.45
N THR A 93 10.65 1.73 27.23
CA THR A 93 10.91 0.39 26.70
C THR A 93 9.73 -0.11 25.86
N GLU A 94 8.50 0.07 26.32
CA GLU A 94 7.28 -0.27 25.57
C GLU A 94 7.23 0.48 24.23
N LEU A 95 7.51 1.78 24.22
CA LEU A 95 7.51 2.59 23.01
C LEU A 95 8.57 2.11 22.01
N LEU A 96 9.79 1.86 22.47
CA LEU A 96 10.88 1.38 21.61
C LEU A 96 10.58 -0.01 21.05
N ASN A 97 10.02 -0.92 21.86
CA ASN A 97 9.56 -2.24 21.40
C ASN A 97 8.46 -2.10 20.34
N ARG A 98 7.56 -1.13 20.51
CA ARG A 98 6.50 -0.84 19.55
C ARG A 98 7.06 -0.30 18.22
N MET A 99 8.04 0.60 18.27
CA MET A 99 8.74 1.12 17.09
C MET A 99 9.48 0.01 16.34
N GLU A 100 10.16 -0.88 17.06
CA GLU A 100 10.85 -2.02 16.48
C GLU A 100 9.87 -2.98 15.78
N LYS A 101 8.77 -3.33 16.46
CA LYS A 101 7.70 -4.14 15.87
C LYS A 101 7.13 -3.47 14.61
N PHE A 102 6.94 -2.15 14.65
CA PHE A 102 6.45 -1.38 13.52
C PHE A 102 7.39 -1.44 12.30
N SER A 103 8.69 -1.28 12.52
CA SER A 103 9.74 -1.38 11.48
C SER A 103 9.83 -2.77 10.82
N ARG A 104 9.49 -3.82 11.58
CA ARG A 104 9.44 -5.20 11.06
C ARG A 104 8.20 -5.45 10.19
N LEU A 105 7.05 -4.92 10.58
CA LEU A 105 5.76 -5.17 9.91
C LEU A 105 5.56 -4.37 8.61
N HIS A 106 6.19 -3.19 8.51
CA HIS A 106 5.96 -2.27 7.39
C HIS A 106 7.24 -2.02 6.60
N GLN A 107 7.15 -2.09 5.26
CA GLN A 107 8.30 -1.87 4.38
C GLN A 107 8.70 -0.40 4.26
N ARG A 108 7.71 0.51 4.36
CA ARG A 108 7.88 1.97 4.30
C ARG A 108 7.17 2.55 5.51
N CYS A 109 7.96 2.87 6.54
CA CYS A 109 7.41 3.23 7.83
C CYS A 109 8.10 4.47 8.39
N PHE A 110 7.27 5.34 8.95
CA PHE A 110 7.70 6.62 9.48
C PHE A 110 7.19 6.75 10.91
N VAL A 111 8.04 7.28 11.79
CA VAL A 111 7.63 7.71 13.13
C VAL A 111 7.56 9.22 13.12
N ILE A 112 6.37 9.74 13.41
CA ILE A 112 6.16 11.18 13.59
C ILE A 112 6.26 11.47 15.08
N LEU A 113 7.33 12.17 15.46
CA LEU A 113 7.53 12.63 16.83
C LEU A 113 6.96 14.04 16.95
N ARG A 114 5.84 14.18 17.67
CA ARG A 114 5.22 15.47 17.94
C ARG A 114 5.83 16.06 19.20
N TYR A 115 6.36 17.27 19.07
CA TYR A 115 6.94 18.03 20.18
C TYR A 115 6.08 19.25 20.48
N SER A 116 5.74 19.45 21.74
CA SER A 116 5.11 20.69 22.21
C SER A 116 6.09 21.87 22.22
N VAL A 117 7.35 21.58 22.57
CA VAL A 117 8.48 22.51 22.56
C VAL A 117 9.72 21.75 22.07
N PHE A 118 10.54 22.38 21.23
CA PHE A 118 11.81 21.82 20.79
C PHE A 118 12.95 22.32 21.67
N ASP A 119 13.27 21.58 22.73
CA ASP A 119 14.33 21.89 23.68
C ASP A 119 15.54 20.94 23.53
N SER A 120 16.52 21.09 24.43
CA SER A 120 17.71 20.23 24.45
C SER A 120 17.34 18.75 24.64
N PHE A 121 16.27 18.48 25.37
CA PHE A 121 15.85 17.12 25.67
C PHE A 121 15.13 16.49 24.47
N ALA A 122 14.28 17.24 23.77
CA ALA A 122 13.67 16.85 22.51
C ALA A 122 14.74 16.50 21.47
N THR A 123 15.80 17.31 21.41
CA THR A 123 16.95 17.11 20.54
C THR A 123 17.72 15.83 20.89
N GLU A 124 18.02 15.62 22.17
CA GLU A 124 18.70 14.40 22.66
C GLU A 124 17.86 13.14 22.38
N SER A 125 16.56 13.20 22.65
CA SER A 125 15.63 12.10 22.38
C SER A 125 15.55 11.77 20.90
N LEU A 126 15.45 12.79 20.05
CA LEU A 126 15.47 12.63 18.59
C LEU A 126 16.77 11.95 18.13
N GLN A 127 17.93 12.43 18.60
CA GLN A 127 19.23 11.86 18.27
C GLN A 127 19.32 10.39 18.72
N ASN A 128 18.90 10.09 19.94
CA ASN A 128 18.94 8.74 20.49
C ASN A 128 18.07 7.77 19.68
N ILE A 129 16.87 8.20 19.28
CA ILE A 129 15.98 7.39 18.45
C ILE A 129 16.59 7.22 17.06
N GLN A 130 17.09 8.28 16.44
CA GLN A 130 17.71 8.21 15.11
C GLN A 130 18.91 7.26 15.10
N LEU A 131 19.78 7.33 16.11
CA LEU A 131 20.93 6.42 16.25
C LEU A 131 20.47 4.98 16.46
N LYS A 132 19.46 4.74 17.31
CA LYS A 132 18.92 3.40 17.58
C LYS A 132 18.29 2.75 16.34
N PHE A 133 17.69 3.55 15.46
CA PHE A 133 16.99 3.07 14.27
C PHE A 133 17.73 3.35 12.95
N LEU A 134 19.00 3.74 13.02
CA LEU A 134 19.81 4.16 11.86
C LEU A 134 19.91 3.08 10.77
N GLU A 135 20.08 1.82 11.18
CA GLU A 135 20.17 0.67 10.28
C GLU A 135 18.80 0.06 9.92
N SER A 136 17.72 0.63 10.46
CA SER A 136 16.36 0.15 10.23
C SER A 136 15.67 0.91 9.10
N ARG A 137 14.54 0.38 8.62
CA ARG A 137 13.69 1.05 7.61
C ARG A 137 12.82 2.16 8.19
N LEU A 138 12.92 2.41 9.49
CA LEU A 138 12.11 3.36 10.22
C LEU A 138 12.72 4.76 10.09
N GLN A 139 11.98 5.66 9.46
CA GLN A 139 12.40 7.05 9.32
C GLN A 139 11.72 7.90 10.39
N VAL A 140 12.49 8.78 11.04
CA VAL A 140 11.99 9.62 12.13
C VAL A 140 11.75 11.04 11.60
N ILE A 141 10.54 11.56 11.79
CA ILE A 141 10.13 12.89 11.38
C ILE A 141 9.77 13.68 12.64
N PRO A 142 10.61 14.63 13.08
CA PRO A 142 10.24 15.55 14.14
C PRO A 142 9.25 16.59 13.60
N VAL A 143 8.16 16.82 14.32
CA VAL A 143 7.18 17.87 14.03
C VAL A 143 6.97 18.70 15.29
N LEU A 144 7.21 20.00 15.19
CA LEU A 144 6.90 20.96 16.24
C LEU A 144 5.42 21.35 16.15
N ASN A 145 4.75 21.45 17.29
CA ASN A 145 3.31 21.64 17.38
C ASN A 145 2.78 22.88 16.64
N ASP A 146 1.79 22.63 15.77
CA ASP A 146 0.50 23.28 15.75
C ASP A 146 -0.60 22.23 15.44
N ASN A 147 -1.62 22.10 16.31
CA ASN A 147 -2.95 21.49 16.08
C ASN A 147 -3.13 20.19 15.23
N GLY A 148 -2.08 19.41 14.96
CA GLY A 148 -2.13 18.21 14.11
C GLY A 148 -2.08 18.48 12.60
N GLN A 149 -2.17 19.74 12.13
CA GLN A 149 -2.13 20.06 10.69
C GLN A 149 -0.81 19.69 10.04
N SER A 150 0.30 20.14 10.63
CA SER A 150 1.65 19.84 10.15
C SER A 150 1.92 18.33 10.06
N VAL A 151 1.34 17.55 10.97
CA VAL A 151 1.45 16.08 11.00
C VAL A 151 0.68 15.46 9.83
N VAL A 152 -0.57 15.85 9.66
CA VAL A 152 -1.41 15.34 8.57
C VAL A 152 -0.83 15.75 7.22
N GLU A 153 -0.38 16.99 7.07
CA GLU A 153 0.26 17.45 5.84
C GLU A 153 1.50 16.60 5.49
N ALA A 154 2.39 16.38 6.45
CA ALA A 154 3.56 15.52 6.26
C ALA A 154 3.15 14.10 5.84
N MET A 155 2.16 13.50 6.52
CA MET A 155 1.64 12.18 6.19
C MET A 155 1.10 12.11 4.77
N LEU A 156 0.30 13.10 4.36
CA LEU A 156 -0.32 13.15 3.05
C LEU A 156 0.70 13.40 1.93
N ASN A 157 1.67 14.28 2.16
CA ASN A 157 2.72 14.57 1.18
C ASN A 157 3.59 13.33 0.96
N ILE A 158 4.00 12.65 2.03
CA ILE A 158 4.75 11.39 1.92
C ILE A 158 3.91 10.33 1.24
N ALA A 159 2.64 10.14 1.64
CA ALA A 159 1.77 9.15 1.02
C ALA A 159 1.63 9.40 -0.49
N LYS A 160 1.46 10.66 -0.91
CA LYS A 160 1.38 11.04 -2.34
C LYS A 160 2.67 10.74 -3.10
N VAL A 161 3.83 11.10 -2.54
CA VAL A 161 5.14 10.86 -3.18
C VAL A 161 5.45 9.37 -3.28
N MET A 162 5.02 8.58 -2.29
CA MET A 162 5.30 7.14 -2.24
C MET A 162 4.30 6.28 -3.03
N CYS A 163 3.19 6.86 -3.51
CA CYS A 163 2.29 6.21 -4.45
C CYS A 163 3.03 5.88 -5.76
N LYS A 164 2.69 4.74 -6.38
CA LYS A 164 3.23 4.41 -7.70
C LYS A 164 2.89 5.52 -8.70
N PRO A 165 3.84 5.98 -9.53
CA PRO A 165 3.54 6.96 -10.56
C PRO A 165 2.51 6.40 -11.54
N VAL A 166 1.66 7.28 -12.08
CA VAL A 166 0.56 6.90 -12.97
C VAL A 166 1.05 6.09 -14.17
N SER A 167 2.24 6.39 -14.68
CA SER A 167 2.87 5.64 -15.78
C SER A 167 3.13 4.17 -15.45
N GLU A 168 3.59 3.86 -14.23
CA GLU A 168 3.79 2.47 -13.79
C GLU A 168 2.46 1.74 -13.64
N VAL A 169 1.44 2.40 -13.08
CA VAL A 169 0.10 1.80 -12.95
C VAL A 169 -0.51 1.53 -14.33
N LEU A 170 -0.37 2.46 -15.28
CA LEU A 170 -0.81 2.27 -16.66
C LEU A 170 -0.03 1.16 -17.35
N LYS A 171 1.28 1.08 -17.16
CA LYS A 171 2.12 0.02 -17.69
C LYS A 171 1.69 -1.35 -17.14
N GLU A 172 1.53 -1.49 -15.82
CA GLU A 172 1.04 -2.73 -15.19
C GLU A 172 -0.35 -3.12 -15.70
N ARG A 173 -1.25 -2.15 -15.88
CA ARG A 173 -2.59 -2.39 -16.46
C ARG A 173 -2.48 -2.85 -17.92
N LEU A 174 -1.65 -2.21 -18.73
CA LEU A 174 -1.42 -2.60 -20.13
C LEU A 174 -0.75 -3.97 -20.24
N GLU A 175 0.23 -4.28 -19.39
CA GLU A 175 0.87 -5.59 -19.32
C GLU A 175 -0.13 -6.67 -18.90
N SER A 176 -1.03 -6.37 -17.95
CA SER A 176 -2.10 -7.28 -17.54
C SER A 176 -3.11 -7.52 -18.66
N ILE A 177 -3.48 -6.47 -19.42
CA ILE A 177 -4.33 -6.59 -20.62
C ILE A 177 -3.61 -7.37 -21.72
N GLN A 178 -2.33 -7.12 -21.92
CA GLN A 178 -1.52 -7.83 -22.90
C GLN A 178 -1.37 -9.31 -22.53
N ALA A 179 -1.21 -9.62 -21.25
CA ALA A 179 -1.11 -10.98 -20.75
C ALA A 179 -2.45 -11.73 -20.89
N SER A 180 -3.58 -11.09 -20.61
CA SER A 180 -4.90 -11.68 -20.83
C SER A 180 -5.19 -11.91 -22.32
N PHE A 181 -4.79 -10.96 -23.17
CA PHE A 181 -4.87 -11.13 -24.62
C PHE A 181 -3.98 -12.28 -25.12
N LYS A 182 -2.70 -12.31 -24.72
CA LYS A 182 -1.77 -13.40 -25.05
C LYS A 182 -2.31 -14.76 -24.60
N SER A 183 -2.84 -14.86 -23.38
CA SER A 183 -3.41 -16.12 -22.87
C SER A 183 -4.60 -16.59 -23.71
N SER A 184 -5.50 -15.69 -24.11
CA SER A 184 -6.65 -16.05 -24.96
C SER A 184 -6.23 -16.46 -26.38
N VAL A 185 -5.21 -15.81 -26.95
CA VAL A 185 -4.69 -16.13 -28.28
C VAL A 185 -3.88 -17.43 -28.27
N THR A 186 -3.08 -17.68 -27.22
CA THR A 186 -2.33 -18.93 -27.05
C THR A 186 -3.25 -20.13 -26.88
N LEU A 187 -4.31 -20.02 -26.05
CA LEU A 187 -5.31 -21.08 -25.91
C LEU A 187 -6.03 -21.36 -27.23
N MET A 188 -6.41 -20.33 -27.98
CA MET A 188 -6.99 -20.51 -29.31
C MET A 188 -6.01 -21.23 -30.24
N HIS A 189 -4.77 -20.76 -30.32
CA HIS A 189 -3.75 -21.34 -31.20
C HIS A 189 -3.45 -22.82 -30.86
N GLU A 190 -3.48 -23.18 -29.57
CA GLU A 190 -3.25 -24.57 -29.12
C GLU A 190 -4.46 -25.47 -29.42
N THR A 191 -5.68 -24.98 -29.20
CA THR A 191 -6.91 -25.70 -29.60
C THR A 191 -7.03 -25.88 -31.13
N LEU A 192 -6.66 -24.86 -31.91
CA LEU A 192 -6.68 -24.92 -33.36
C LEU A 192 -5.57 -25.83 -33.93
N LYS A 193 -4.43 -25.96 -33.23
CA LYS A 193 -3.41 -26.98 -33.55
C LYS A 193 -3.91 -28.40 -33.34
N MET A 194 -4.76 -28.65 -32.34
CA MET A 194 -5.36 -29.98 -32.14
C MET A 194 -6.33 -30.40 -33.26
N LEU A 195 -6.74 -29.45 -34.11
CA LEU A 195 -7.64 -29.66 -35.25
C LEU A 195 -6.91 -30.02 -36.57
N ASP A 196 -5.59 -30.19 -36.52
CA ASP A 196 -4.72 -30.39 -37.71
C ASP A 196 -4.94 -29.29 -38.76
N LEU A 197 -5.10 -28.05 -38.29
CA LEU A 197 -5.14 -26.87 -39.16
C LEU A 197 -3.74 -26.42 -39.52
N SER A 198 -3.58 -25.95 -40.75
CA SER A 198 -2.32 -25.35 -41.18
C SER A 198 -2.08 -24.02 -40.46
N PRO A 199 -0.82 -23.56 -40.33
CA PRO A 199 -0.52 -22.27 -39.73
C PRO A 199 -1.25 -21.09 -40.41
N GLU A 200 -1.50 -21.20 -41.72
CA GLU A 200 -2.21 -20.19 -42.51
C GLU A 200 -3.71 -20.16 -42.14
N GLU A 201 -4.33 -21.33 -41.98
CA GLU A 201 -5.74 -21.47 -41.55
C GLU A 201 -5.95 -20.98 -40.12
N ILE A 202 -4.99 -21.23 -39.23
CA ILE A 202 -5.04 -20.75 -37.83
C ILE A 202 -5.02 -19.22 -37.79
N ASN A 203 -4.18 -18.58 -38.61
CA ASN A 203 -4.12 -17.12 -38.68
C ASN A 203 -5.41 -16.53 -39.26
N LEU A 204 -6.00 -17.16 -40.29
CA LEU A 204 -7.29 -16.74 -40.85
C LEU A 204 -8.42 -16.79 -39.81
N VAL A 205 -8.45 -17.84 -38.98
CA VAL A 205 -9.42 -17.93 -37.87
C VAL A 205 -9.14 -16.88 -36.80
N GLN A 206 -7.88 -16.63 -36.46
CA GLN A 206 -7.50 -15.62 -35.47
C GLN A 206 -7.88 -14.20 -35.92
N ASP A 207 -7.63 -13.86 -37.18
CA ASP A 207 -7.90 -12.53 -37.73
C ASP A 207 -9.40 -12.31 -38.01
N GLY A 208 -10.12 -13.34 -38.47
CA GLY A 208 -11.54 -13.25 -38.79
C GLY A 208 -12.47 -13.37 -37.57
N ILE A 209 -12.25 -14.37 -36.71
CA ILE A 209 -13.16 -14.72 -35.60
C ILE A 209 -12.72 -14.08 -34.28
N GLY A 210 -11.41 -13.93 -34.05
CA GLY A 210 -10.81 -13.17 -32.95
C GLY A 210 -10.91 -13.79 -31.54
N SER A 211 -11.86 -14.69 -31.27
CA SER A 211 -11.94 -15.38 -29.96
C SER A 211 -12.51 -16.80 -30.05
N LEU A 212 -12.04 -17.70 -29.18
CA LEU A 212 -12.51 -19.09 -29.12
C LEU A 212 -14.01 -19.19 -28.82
N LYS A 213 -14.54 -18.27 -28.01
CA LYS A 213 -15.98 -18.19 -27.71
C LYS A 213 -16.81 -17.89 -28.97
N LYS A 214 -16.33 -16.99 -29.83
CA LYS A 214 -16.97 -16.71 -31.12
C LYS A 214 -16.83 -17.88 -32.08
N LEU A 215 -15.70 -18.58 -32.06
CA LEU A 215 -15.48 -19.77 -32.88
C LEU A 215 -16.47 -20.89 -32.56
N ILE A 216 -16.70 -21.15 -31.27
CA ILE A 216 -17.66 -22.17 -30.80
C ILE A 216 -19.10 -21.83 -31.21
N LEU A 217 -19.41 -20.53 -31.34
CA LEU A 217 -20.75 -20.04 -31.71
C LEU A 217 -20.87 -19.68 -33.20
N ALA A 218 -19.80 -19.83 -33.98
CA ALA A 218 -19.75 -19.40 -35.37
C ALA A 218 -20.59 -20.33 -36.25
N THR A 219 -21.36 -19.73 -37.16
CA THR A 219 -22.09 -20.50 -38.17
C THR A 219 -21.16 -20.96 -39.29
N GLU A 220 -21.61 -21.92 -40.10
CA GLU A 220 -20.84 -22.38 -41.26
C GLU A 220 -20.48 -21.22 -42.20
N GLN A 221 -21.41 -20.28 -42.36
CA GLN A 221 -21.23 -19.12 -43.23
C GLN A 221 -20.17 -18.16 -42.68
N ASP A 222 -20.15 -17.91 -41.37
CA ASP A 222 -19.15 -17.04 -40.73
C ASP A 222 -17.73 -17.58 -40.93
N LEU A 223 -17.56 -18.90 -40.94
CA LEU A 223 -16.27 -19.56 -41.13
C LEU A 223 -15.83 -19.58 -42.61
N LEU A 224 -16.78 -19.71 -43.54
CA LEU A 224 -16.50 -19.60 -44.97
C LEU A 224 -16.14 -18.17 -45.38
N ASP A 225 -16.79 -17.17 -44.77
CA ASP A 225 -16.52 -15.75 -45.01
C ASP A 225 -15.11 -15.33 -44.51
N CYS A 226 -14.51 -16.13 -43.62
CA CYS A 226 -13.10 -15.98 -43.21
C CYS A 226 -12.09 -16.53 -44.24
N GLY A 227 -12.56 -17.09 -45.37
CA GLY A 227 -11.71 -17.65 -46.42
C GLY A 227 -11.25 -19.09 -46.17
N LEU A 228 -11.90 -19.80 -45.23
CA LEU A 228 -11.60 -21.20 -44.96
C LEU A 228 -12.25 -22.12 -46.00
N SER A 229 -11.60 -23.24 -46.30
CA SER A 229 -12.19 -24.26 -47.17
C SER A 229 -13.34 -24.98 -46.47
N ARG A 230 -14.31 -25.46 -47.26
CA ARG A 230 -15.48 -26.18 -46.73
C ARG A 230 -15.11 -27.41 -45.90
N GLU A 231 -14.02 -28.08 -46.26
CA GLU A 231 -13.50 -29.24 -45.53
C GLU A 231 -12.98 -28.87 -44.13
N VAL A 232 -12.33 -27.71 -44.01
CA VAL A 232 -11.82 -27.18 -42.75
C VAL A 232 -12.98 -26.74 -41.86
N VAL A 233 -13.99 -26.06 -42.42
CA VAL A 233 -15.18 -25.63 -41.69
C VAL A 233 -15.93 -26.82 -41.07
N VAL A 234 -16.13 -27.90 -41.84
CA VAL A 234 -16.77 -29.13 -41.36
C VAL A 234 -15.97 -29.78 -40.23
N ARG A 235 -14.63 -29.74 -40.30
CA ARG A 235 -13.76 -30.30 -39.27
C ARG A 235 -13.84 -29.53 -37.96
N ILE A 236 -13.84 -28.19 -38.05
CA ILE A 236 -14.02 -27.29 -36.90
C ILE A 236 -15.40 -27.54 -36.26
N GLN A 237 -16.47 -27.58 -37.05
CA GLN A 237 -17.82 -27.81 -36.53
C GLN A 237 -17.97 -29.19 -35.88
N ARG A 238 -17.38 -30.24 -36.45
CA ARG A 238 -17.42 -31.59 -35.86
C ARG A 238 -16.70 -31.67 -34.51
N PHE A 239 -15.69 -30.85 -34.29
CA PHE A 239 -14.93 -30.86 -33.04
C PHE A 239 -15.65 -30.12 -31.90
N PHE A 240 -16.45 -29.10 -32.23
CA PHE A 240 -17.17 -28.29 -31.24
C PHE A 240 -18.66 -28.66 -31.07
N SER A 241 -19.19 -29.54 -31.93
CA SER A 241 -20.53 -30.13 -31.80
C SER A 241 -20.56 -31.32 -30.84
#